data_AF-A0A971W4H1-F1
#
_entry.id   AF-A0A971W4H1-F1
#
_cell.length_a   1.000
_cell.length_b   1.000
_cell.length_c   1.000
_cell.angle_alpha   90.00
_cell.angle_beta   90.00
_cell.angle_gamma   90.00
#
_symmetry.space_group_name_H-M   'P 1'
#
loop_
_entity.id
_entity.type
_entity.pdbx_description
1 polymer ?
#
loop_
_entity_poly.entity_id
_entity_poly.type
_entity_poly.pdbx_seq_one_letter_code
_entity_poly.pdbx_strand_id
1 'polypeptide(L)'
;MDTTAKRYILIFFGILLVILMGAYLLKLINAPQAKPLGDNQQEPSYYTVWDENGHVILETGIPLYVDDIWISEQNQHYQITKVENDQAWAELKTTDNSPLKSILEAESTAAQPAWGPSIPVQTPPQDIHVVIYHTHSDESYVPTSGTASKPGHGDIYSVGAKLAQTFQLNGISVTHSMNNHNPHDINAYHRSRRTARQLLNESPDAAFDIHRDAAPASAYQTTINGIPAARVTIVMGRSNPNFKANLDFALQVKAAADSLYPGLLRGIFIGRGNYNQDLYPTALLLEIGTHGNYLLSAERAATAMGDALIAVLRNR
;
A
#
# COMPACT_ATOMS: atom_id res chain seq x y z
N MET A 1 55.03 -5.46 -10.77
CA MET A 1 53.78 -6.23 -10.50
C MET A 1 53.76 -7.45 -11.38
N ASP A 2 53.74 -8.63 -10.75
CA ASP A 2 53.64 -9.95 -11.39
C ASP A 2 52.42 -10.01 -12.34
N THR A 3 52.62 -10.54 -13.55
CA THR A 3 51.58 -10.75 -14.58
C THR A 3 50.39 -11.55 -14.05
N THR A 4 50.65 -12.43 -13.09
CA THR A 4 49.66 -13.27 -12.43
C THR A 4 48.74 -12.44 -11.53
N ALA A 5 49.31 -11.52 -10.75
CA ALA A 5 48.54 -10.61 -9.88
C ALA A 5 47.65 -9.65 -10.70
N LYS A 6 48.13 -9.16 -11.84
CA LYS A 6 47.30 -8.34 -12.76
C LYS A 6 46.11 -9.11 -13.30
N ARG A 7 46.29 -10.39 -13.65
CA ARG A 7 45.21 -11.26 -14.13
C ARG A 7 44.15 -11.50 -13.06
N TYR A 8 44.54 -11.75 -11.82
CA TYR A 8 43.60 -11.91 -10.70
C TYR A 8 42.83 -10.61 -10.38
N ILE A 9 43.50 -9.46 -10.43
CA ILE A 9 42.83 -8.16 -10.25
C ILE A 9 41.79 -7.91 -11.35
N LEU A 10 42.12 -8.19 -12.61
CA LEU A 10 41.18 -8.05 -13.73
C LEU A 10 39.98 -9.00 -13.61
N ILE A 11 40.22 -10.25 -13.19
CA ILE A 11 39.15 -11.23 -12.94
C ILE A 11 38.26 -10.75 -11.78
N PHE A 12 38.84 -10.26 -10.68
CA PHE A 12 38.10 -9.73 -9.54
C PHE A 12 37.20 -8.56 -9.94
N PHE A 13 37.72 -7.56 -10.66
CA PHE A 13 36.92 -6.44 -11.13
C PHE A 13 35.88 -6.85 -12.17
N GLY A 14 36.18 -7.84 -13.02
CA GLY A 14 35.20 -8.43 -13.95
C GLY A 14 34.04 -9.09 -13.22
N ILE A 15 34.31 -9.92 -12.20
CA ILE A 15 33.28 -10.55 -11.38
C ILE A 15 32.48 -9.50 -10.61
N LEU A 16 33.15 -8.51 -10.00
CA LEU A 16 32.49 -7.43 -9.28
C LEU A 16 31.56 -6.62 -10.20
N LEU A 17 32.00 -6.31 -11.43
CA LEU A 17 31.17 -5.61 -12.43
C LEU A 17 29.94 -6.44 -12.78
N VAL A 18 30.09 -7.74 -13.00
CA VAL A 18 28.96 -8.65 -13.29
C VAL A 18 27.98 -8.71 -12.10
N ILE A 19 28.48 -8.78 -10.86
CA ILE A 19 27.64 -8.75 -9.65
C ILE A 19 26.91 -7.40 -9.55
N LEU A 20 27.59 -6.28 -9.74
CA LEU A 20 26.99 -4.95 -9.70
C LEU A 20 25.95 -4.74 -10.81
N MET A 21 26.25 -5.22 -12.03
CA MET A 21 25.31 -5.16 -13.15
C MET A 21 24.10 -6.06 -12.91
N GLY A 22 24.31 -7.26 -12.38
CA GLY A 22 23.23 -8.17 -11.96
C GLY A 22 22.34 -7.55 -10.88
N ALA A 23 22.94 -6.94 -9.85
CA ALA A 23 22.21 -6.22 -8.81
C ALA A 23 21.45 -5.00 -9.35
N TYR A 24 22.04 -4.26 -10.29
CA TYR A 24 21.39 -3.13 -10.95
C TYR A 24 20.20 -3.56 -11.80
N LEU A 25 20.34 -4.62 -12.60
CA LEU A 25 19.25 -5.21 -13.39
C LEU A 25 18.13 -5.73 -12.48
N LEU A 26 18.48 -6.42 -11.39
CA LEU A 26 17.51 -6.90 -10.41
C LEU A 26 16.75 -5.75 -9.75
N LYS A 27 17.42 -4.63 -9.47
CA LYS A 27 16.79 -3.41 -8.94
C LYS A 27 15.80 -2.81 -9.95
N LEU A 28 16.12 -2.78 -11.24
CA LEU A 28 15.22 -2.28 -12.29
C LEU A 28 13.97 -3.16 -12.43
N ILE A 29 14.12 -4.48 -12.41
CA ILE A 29 13.02 -5.44 -12.51
C ILE A 29 12.07 -5.36 -11.31
N ASN A 30 12.62 -5.04 -10.13
CA ASN A 30 11.86 -4.93 -8.88
C ASN A 30 11.48 -3.48 -8.52
N ALA A 31 11.69 -2.50 -9.40
CA ALA A 31 11.29 -1.13 -9.13
C ALA A 31 9.76 -1.02 -9.20
N PRO A 32 9.09 -0.40 -8.20
CA PRO A 32 7.67 -0.12 -8.30
C PRO A 32 7.42 0.77 -9.53
N GLN A 33 6.41 0.43 -10.32
CA GLN A 33 5.95 1.26 -11.43
C GLN A 33 4.97 2.31 -10.91
N ALA A 34 4.97 3.49 -11.53
CA ALA A 34 3.92 4.48 -11.29
C ALA A 34 2.62 3.97 -11.91
N LYS A 35 1.53 4.05 -11.15
CA LYS A 35 0.19 3.75 -11.68
C LYS A 35 -0.27 4.89 -12.60
N PRO A 36 -1.22 4.66 -13.51
CA PRO A 36 -1.72 5.72 -14.38
C PRO A 36 -2.47 6.78 -13.57
N LEU A 37 -2.45 8.02 -14.07
CA LEU A 37 -3.16 9.14 -13.44
C LEU A 37 -4.70 9.02 -13.55
N GLY A 38 -5.18 8.22 -14.50
CA GLY A 38 -6.58 8.02 -14.88
C GLY A 38 -6.67 7.61 -16.35
N ASP A 39 -7.75 8.01 -17.04
CA ASP A 39 -8.01 7.74 -18.46
C ASP A 39 -6.98 8.44 -19.38
N ASN A 40 -5.78 7.85 -19.47
CA ASN A 40 -4.68 8.29 -20.31
C ASN A 40 -4.54 7.28 -21.46
N GLN A 41 -4.78 7.71 -22.70
CA GLN A 41 -4.98 6.85 -23.88
C GLN A 41 -3.79 5.99 -24.35
N GLN A 42 -2.66 5.96 -23.63
CA GLN A 42 -1.46 5.19 -24.02
C GLN A 42 -1.25 3.90 -23.24
N GLU A 43 -1.85 3.75 -22.05
CA GLU A 43 -1.75 2.57 -21.18
C GLU A 43 -3.14 2.25 -20.64
N PRO A 44 -3.47 0.98 -20.32
CA PRO A 44 -4.75 0.67 -19.73
C PRO A 44 -4.90 1.42 -18.40
N SER A 45 -6.01 2.14 -18.26
CA SER A 45 -6.25 3.01 -17.09
C SER A 45 -6.46 2.19 -15.81
N TYR A 46 -6.86 0.93 -15.96
CA TYR A 46 -6.99 -0.06 -14.90
C TYR A 46 -6.95 -1.47 -15.49
N TYR A 47 -6.76 -2.45 -14.61
CA TYR A 47 -6.83 -3.88 -14.90
C TYR A 47 -8.09 -4.48 -14.28
N THR A 48 -8.67 -5.48 -14.95
CA THR A 48 -9.76 -6.32 -14.43
C THR A 48 -9.25 -7.74 -14.20
N VAL A 49 -9.44 -8.25 -12.99
CA VAL A 49 -9.03 -9.60 -12.59
C VAL A 49 -10.24 -10.51 -12.48
N TRP A 50 -10.17 -11.65 -13.17
CA TRP A 50 -11.21 -12.68 -13.20
C TRP A 50 -10.79 -13.90 -12.40
N ASP A 51 -11.72 -14.52 -11.67
CA ASP A 51 -11.54 -15.86 -11.11
C ASP A 51 -11.74 -16.95 -12.16
N GLU A 52 -11.51 -18.21 -11.76
CA GLU A 52 -11.73 -19.40 -12.59
C GLU A 52 -13.18 -19.63 -13.03
N ASN A 53 -14.14 -18.96 -12.39
CA ASN A 53 -15.58 -19.04 -12.68
C ASN A 53 -16.07 -17.89 -13.57
N GLY A 54 -15.20 -16.94 -13.94
CA GLY A 54 -15.55 -15.79 -14.75
C GLY A 54 -16.16 -14.62 -13.95
N HIS A 55 -15.97 -14.58 -12.64
CA HIS A 55 -16.34 -13.42 -11.82
C HIS A 55 -15.19 -12.42 -11.71
N VAL A 56 -15.51 -11.12 -11.74
CA VAL A 56 -14.55 -10.06 -11.43
C VAL A 56 -14.27 -10.05 -9.94
N ILE A 57 -13.00 -10.22 -9.54
CA ILE A 57 -12.57 -10.25 -8.14
C ILE A 57 -11.75 -9.04 -7.71
N LEU A 58 -11.16 -8.31 -8.68
CA LEU A 58 -10.37 -7.11 -8.43
C LEU A 58 -10.37 -6.23 -9.68
N GLU A 59 -10.60 -4.93 -9.48
CA GLU A 59 -10.28 -3.88 -10.45
C GLU A 59 -9.27 -2.92 -9.79
N THR A 60 -8.18 -2.60 -10.48
CA THR A 60 -7.12 -1.74 -9.94
C THR A 60 -6.33 -1.02 -11.02
N GLY A 61 -5.90 0.21 -10.75
CA GLY A 61 -4.92 0.94 -11.56
C GLY A 61 -3.49 0.45 -11.35
N ILE A 62 -3.23 -0.38 -10.34
CA ILE A 62 -1.90 -0.90 -10.06
C ILE A 62 -1.51 -1.91 -11.17
N PRO A 63 -0.34 -1.75 -11.81
CA PRO A 63 0.13 -2.71 -12.81
C PRO A 63 0.20 -4.13 -12.25
N LEU A 64 -0.37 -5.09 -12.97
CA LEU A 64 -0.47 -6.49 -12.57
C LEU A 64 0.60 -7.36 -13.22
N TYR A 65 1.09 -8.34 -12.47
CA TYR A 65 2.02 -9.35 -12.94
C TYR A 65 1.62 -10.74 -12.46
N VAL A 66 2.07 -11.75 -13.19
CA VAL A 66 2.01 -13.15 -12.71
C VAL A 66 2.68 -13.26 -11.33
N ASP A 67 2.06 -14.07 -10.48
CA ASP A 67 2.35 -14.29 -9.06
C ASP A 67 1.99 -13.17 -8.09
N ASP A 68 1.37 -12.08 -8.56
CA ASP A 68 0.77 -11.11 -7.64
C ASP A 68 -0.38 -11.78 -6.87
N ILE A 69 -0.64 -11.33 -5.64
CA ILE A 69 -1.61 -11.94 -4.74
C ILE A 69 -2.67 -10.91 -4.36
N TRP A 70 -3.92 -11.33 -4.38
CA TRP A 70 -5.06 -10.58 -3.88
C TRP A 70 -5.67 -11.31 -2.69
N ILE A 71 -5.65 -10.69 -1.51
CA ILE A 71 -6.42 -11.13 -0.34
C ILE A 71 -7.70 -10.30 -0.34
N SER A 72 -8.83 -10.94 -0.65
CA SER A 72 -10.13 -10.25 -0.78
C SER A 72 -10.67 -9.76 0.57
N GLU A 73 -11.75 -8.99 0.52
CA GLU A 73 -12.55 -8.59 1.69
C GLU A 73 -12.91 -9.80 2.56
N GLN A 74 -13.30 -10.93 1.95
CA GLN A 74 -13.66 -12.16 2.66
C GLN A 74 -12.45 -13.02 3.06
N ASN A 75 -11.23 -12.46 3.02
CA ASN A 75 -9.97 -13.16 3.29
C ASN A 75 -9.76 -14.37 2.38
N GLN A 76 -10.24 -14.31 1.13
CA GLN A 76 -9.92 -15.32 0.12
C GLN A 76 -8.63 -14.93 -0.61
N HIS A 77 -7.77 -15.93 -0.86
CA HIS A 77 -6.43 -15.70 -1.40
C HIS A 77 -6.41 -16.06 -2.87
N TYR A 78 -6.23 -15.09 -3.75
CA TYR A 78 -6.11 -15.32 -5.19
C TYR A 78 -4.68 -15.05 -5.63
N GLN A 79 -4.12 -15.92 -6.47
CA GLN A 79 -2.82 -15.68 -7.12
C GLN A 79 -3.04 -15.44 -8.61
N ILE A 80 -2.50 -14.34 -9.13
CA ILE A 80 -2.55 -14.02 -10.56
C ILE A 80 -1.72 -15.05 -11.33
N THR A 81 -2.36 -15.78 -12.23
CA THR A 81 -1.73 -16.82 -13.05
C THR A 81 -1.44 -16.35 -14.47
N LYS A 82 -2.16 -15.32 -14.93
CA LYS A 82 -2.06 -14.81 -16.30
C LYS A 82 -2.43 -13.33 -16.36
N VAL A 83 -1.71 -12.56 -17.18
CA VAL A 83 -2.01 -11.15 -17.49
C VAL A 83 -1.90 -10.97 -19.00
N GLU A 84 -2.95 -10.44 -19.63
CA GLU A 84 -2.98 -10.07 -21.05
C GLU A 84 -3.66 -8.72 -21.21
N ASN A 85 -2.91 -7.72 -21.70
CA ASN A 85 -3.37 -6.34 -21.81
C ASN A 85 -3.88 -5.81 -20.46
N ASP A 86 -5.15 -5.39 -20.38
CA ASP A 86 -5.85 -4.90 -19.19
C ASP A 86 -6.63 -5.98 -18.44
N GLN A 87 -6.49 -7.25 -18.84
CA GLN A 87 -7.16 -8.39 -18.23
C GLN A 87 -6.16 -9.28 -17.50
N ALA A 88 -6.57 -9.81 -16.36
CA ALA A 88 -5.80 -10.81 -15.63
C ALA A 88 -6.71 -11.93 -15.11
N TRP A 89 -6.13 -13.11 -14.91
CA TRP A 89 -6.82 -14.26 -14.35
C TRP A 89 -6.10 -14.72 -13.10
N ALA A 90 -6.89 -15.11 -12.10
CA ALA A 90 -6.38 -15.57 -10.83
C ALA A 90 -7.02 -16.89 -10.41
N GLU A 91 -6.27 -17.67 -9.67
CA GLU A 91 -6.72 -18.93 -9.09
C GLU A 91 -6.87 -18.76 -7.57
N LEU A 92 -7.96 -19.30 -7.02
CA LEU A 92 -8.15 -19.35 -5.57
C LEU A 92 -7.13 -20.33 -4.94
N LYS A 93 -6.39 -19.84 -3.95
CA LYS A 93 -5.46 -20.62 -3.14
C LYS A 93 -6.12 -21.01 -1.83
N THR A 94 -6.09 -22.30 -1.56
CA THR A 94 -6.37 -22.90 -0.26
C THR A 94 -5.24 -22.57 0.73
N THR A 95 -5.50 -22.73 2.02
CA THR A 95 -4.49 -22.55 3.06
C THR A 95 -3.23 -23.40 2.81
N ASP A 96 -3.38 -24.59 2.23
CA ASP A 96 -2.28 -25.52 2.01
C ASP A 96 -1.37 -25.19 0.83
N ASN A 97 -1.90 -24.51 -0.19
CA ASN A 97 -1.15 -24.16 -1.41
C ASN A 97 -0.89 -22.64 -1.54
N SER A 98 -1.27 -21.85 -0.54
CA SER A 98 -0.99 -20.42 -0.52
C SER A 98 0.50 -20.15 -0.29
N PRO A 99 1.13 -19.24 -1.08
CA PRO A 99 2.50 -18.79 -0.79
C PRO A 99 2.62 -18.04 0.55
N LEU A 100 1.48 -17.70 1.18
CA LEU A 100 1.41 -17.03 2.48
C LEU A 100 1.15 -17.97 3.66
N LYS A 101 1.05 -19.30 3.42
CA LYS A 101 0.66 -20.32 4.42
C LYS A 101 1.30 -20.10 5.79
N SER A 102 2.64 -20.01 5.84
CA SER A 102 3.37 -19.89 7.11
C SER A 102 3.04 -18.63 7.92
N ILE A 103 2.65 -17.54 7.25
CA ILE A 103 2.31 -16.28 7.90
C ILE A 103 0.88 -16.36 8.42
N LEU A 104 -0.04 -16.92 7.64
CA LEU A 104 -1.45 -17.08 8.01
C LEU A 104 -1.63 -18.09 9.15
N GLU A 105 -0.89 -19.19 9.13
CA GLU A 105 -0.91 -20.16 10.23
C GLU A 105 -0.48 -19.49 11.54
N ALA A 106 0.62 -18.72 11.50
CA ALA A 106 1.09 -17.98 12.67
C ALA A 106 0.04 -16.98 13.19
N GLU A 107 -0.63 -16.24 12.29
CA GLU A 107 -1.68 -15.29 12.65
C GLU A 107 -2.94 -15.98 13.21
N SER A 108 -3.34 -17.12 12.63
CA SER A 108 -4.48 -17.91 13.11
C SER A 108 -4.27 -18.50 14.51
N THR A 109 -3.02 -18.77 14.88
CA THR A 109 -2.67 -19.24 16.23
C THR A 109 -2.53 -18.10 17.24
N ALA A 110 -2.37 -16.86 16.77
CA ALA A 110 -2.39 -15.69 17.63
C ALA A 110 -3.82 -15.40 18.06
N ALA A 111 -4.03 -15.08 19.35
CA ALA A 111 -5.33 -14.65 19.81
C ALA A 111 -5.69 -13.34 19.10
N GLN A 112 -6.71 -13.37 18.23
CA GLN A 112 -7.22 -12.17 17.59
C GLN A 112 -7.71 -11.23 18.69
N PRO A 113 -7.20 -9.99 18.77
CA PRO A 113 -7.73 -9.04 19.73
C PRO A 113 -9.23 -8.85 19.43
N ALA A 114 -10.04 -8.49 20.43
CA ALA A 114 -11.45 -8.14 20.21
C ALA A 114 -11.57 -6.63 19.99
N TRP A 115 -11.85 -6.19 18.77
CA TRP A 115 -11.81 -4.77 18.38
C TRP A 115 -13.24 -4.28 18.39
N GLY A 116 -13.85 -4.38 19.56
CA GLY A 116 -15.18 -3.87 19.84
C GLY A 116 -15.12 -2.47 20.43
N PRO A 117 -16.27 -1.85 20.72
CA PRO A 117 -16.32 -0.62 21.51
C PRO A 117 -15.80 -0.92 22.92
N SER A 118 -14.49 -0.80 23.09
CA SER A 118 -13.85 -0.91 24.40
C SER A 118 -14.26 0.32 25.22
N ILE A 119 -14.84 0.07 26.38
CA ILE A 119 -14.80 1.00 27.52
C ILE A 119 -13.35 1.51 27.62
N PRO A 120 -13.10 2.82 27.81
CA PRO A 120 -11.73 3.32 27.90
C PRO A 120 -11.06 2.69 29.12
N VAL A 121 -10.35 1.59 28.89
CA VAL A 121 -9.33 1.12 29.82
C VAL A 121 -8.27 2.20 29.73
N GLN A 122 -8.04 2.88 30.85
CA GLN A 122 -6.93 3.80 31.03
C GLN A 122 -5.63 2.98 30.98
N THR A 123 -5.27 2.50 29.80
CA THR A 123 -3.88 2.20 29.50
C THR A 123 -3.14 3.53 29.66
N PRO A 124 -2.01 3.58 30.39
CA PRO A 124 -1.23 4.81 30.48
C PRO A 124 -0.98 5.36 29.06
N PRO A 125 -0.98 6.69 28.86
CA PRO A 125 -0.74 7.27 27.55
C PRO A 125 0.56 6.68 26.98
N GLN A 126 0.45 5.87 25.94
CA GLN A 126 1.58 5.43 25.16
C GLN A 126 1.89 6.59 24.21
N ASP A 127 3.12 7.08 24.25
CA ASP A 127 3.59 8.15 23.36
C ASP A 127 3.75 7.58 21.94
N ILE A 128 2.62 7.34 21.26
CA ILE A 128 2.60 6.83 19.89
C ILE A 128 2.86 8.00 18.93
N HIS A 129 3.77 7.79 17.99
CA HIS A 129 4.08 8.72 16.92
C HIS A 129 3.97 8.04 15.55
N VAL A 130 3.33 8.69 14.58
CA VAL A 130 3.22 8.19 13.21
C VAL A 130 3.61 9.24 12.18
N VAL A 131 4.09 8.78 11.04
CA VAL A 131 4.45 9.65 9.91
C VAL A 131 3.57 9.37 8.69
N ILE A 132 3.15 10.43 8.00
CA ILE A 132 2.32 10.35 6.79
C ILE A 132 3.04 11.08 5.66
N TYR A 133 3.09 10.47 4.48
CA TYR A 133 3.64 11.08 3.27
C TYR A 133 2.89 10.59 2.03
N HIS A 134 3.25 11.15 0.87
CA HIS A 134 2.57 10.88 -0.40
C HIS A 134 3.58 10.71 -1.52
N THR A 135 3.79 9.51 -2.03
CA THR A 135 4.68 9.31 -3.18
C THR A 135 4.15 10.02 -4.43
N HIS A 136 2.84 10.03 -4.63
CA HIS A 136 2.19 10.70 -5.75
C HIS A 136 1.46 11.96 -5.28
N SER A 137 2.24 13.00 -4.96
CA SER A 137 1.79 14.30 -4.41
C SER A 137 0.76 15.08 -5.24
N ASP A 138 0.47 14.64 -6.47
CA ASP A 138 -0.42 15.30 -7.41
C ASP A 138 -1.82 14.66 -7.51
N GLU A 139 -1.99 13.46 -6.96
CA GLU A 139 -3.24 12.71 -7.05
C GLU A 139 -4.44 13.51 -6.54
N SER A 140 -5.47 13.62 -7.39
CA SER A 140 -6.67 14.43 -7.16
C SER A 140 -7.96 13.69 -7.58
N TYR A 141 -9.11 14.18 -7.12
CA TYR A 141 -10.42 13.58 -7.33
C TYR A 141 -11.25 14.39 -8.32
N VAL A 142 -11.56 13.81 -9.48
CA VAL A 142 -12.20 14.50 -10.61
C VAL A 142 -13.56 15.11 -10.24
N PRO A 143 -14.48 14.40 -9.54
CA PRO A 143 -15.80 14.97 -9.21
C PRO A 143 -15.74 16.20 -8.28
N THR A 144 -14.65 16.41 -7.55
CA THR A 144 -14.49 17.54 -6.62
C THR A 144 -13.59 18.63 -7.20
N SER A 145 -12.43 18.27 -7.74
CA SER A 145 -11.41 19.21 -8.20
C SER A 145 -11.42 19.45 -9.72
N GLY A 146 -12.25 18.72 -10.47
CA GLY A 146 -12.33 18.80 -11.93
C GLY A 146 -11.13 18.19 -12.67
N THR A 147 -10.17 17.59 -11.95
CA THR A 147 -8.97 16.96 -12.52
C THR A 147 -8.51 15.79 -11.67
N ALA A 148 -7.89 14.79 -12.30
CA ALA A 148 -7.28 13.65 -11.63
C ALA A 148 -5.87 13.99 -11.08
N SER A 149 -5.23 15.06 -11.56
CA SER A 149 -3.88 15.46 -11.15
C SER A 149 -3.74 16.98 -10.99
N LYS A 150 -3.12 17.40 -9.89
CA LYS A 150 -2.70 18.77 -9.59
C LYS A 150 -1.23 18.75 -9.11
N PRO A 151 -0.24 18.89 -10.00
CA PRO A 151 1.17 18.80 -9.64
C PRO A 151 1.55 19.67 -8.42
N GLY A 152 2.07 19.03 -7.38
CA GLY A 152 2.47 19.66 -6.12
C GLY A 152 1.34 20.05 -5.17
N HIS A 153 0.08 19.93 -5.58
CA HIS A 153 -1.10 20.40 -4.85
C HIS A 153 -2.28 19.43 -4.99
N GLY A 154 -1.99 18.13 -5.01
CA GLY A 154 -3.01 17.08 -5.12
C GLY A 154 -3.99 17.09 -3.96
N ASP A 155 -5.22 16.66 -4.21
CA ASP A 155 -6.21 16.46 -3.13
C ASP A 155 -5.79 15.36 -2.15
N ILE A 156 -4.85 14.51 -2.53
CA ILE A 156 -4.34 13.44 -1.66
C ILE A 156 -3.77 13.99 -0.35
N TYR A 157 -3.26 15.22 -0.35
CA TYR A 157 -2.84 15.89 0.87
C TYR A 157 -4.01 16.14 1.84
N SER A 158 -5.21 16.47 1.33
CA SER A 158 -6.40 16.64 2.18
C SER A 158 -6.83 15.31 2.80
N VAL A 159 -6.72 14.21 2.05
CA VAL A 159 -6.97 12.85 2.56
C VAL A 159 -5.97 12.49 3.66
N GLY A 160 -4.68 12.73 3.43
CA GLY A 160 -3.62 12.55 4.45
C GLY A 160 -3.83 13.43 5.68
N ALA A 161 -4.25 14.68 5.49
CA ALA A 161 -4.56 15.60 6.58
C ALA A 161 -5.76 15.12 7.41
N LYS A 162 -6.76 14.51 6.76
CA LYS A 162 -7.91 13.94 7.47
C LYS A 162 -7.50 12.75 8.35
N LEU A 163 -6.64 11.87 7.83
CA LEU A 163 -6.06 10.78 8.61
C LEU A 163 -5.20 11.32 9.78
N ALA A 164 -4.35 12.31 9.53
CA ALA A 164 -3.54 12.98 10.56
C ALA A 164 -4.42 13.58 11.67
N GLN A 165 -5.50 14.26 11.30
CA GLN A 165 -6.45 14.82 12.24
C GLN A 165 -7.08 13.74 13.13
N THR A 166 -7.46 12.59 12.57
CA THR A 166 -8.02 11.47 13.34
C THR A 166 -7.04 10.96 14.39
N PHE A 167 -5.77 10.79 14.03
CA PHE A 167 -4.71 10.41 14.98
C PHE A 167 -4.53 11.46 16.09
N GLN A 168 -4.41 12.74 15.73
CA GLN A 168 -4.20 13.84 16.67
C GLN A 168 -5.37 13.99 17.65
N LEU A 169 -6.62 13.88 17.19
CA LEU A 169 -7.81 13.90 18.05
C LEU A 169 -7.84 12.72 19.04
N ASN A 170 -7.12 11.65 18.74
CA ASN A 170 -6.95 10.47 19.58
C ASN A 170 -5.62 10.47 20.36
N GLY A 171 -4.94 11.62 20.47
CA GLY A 171 -3.72 11.76 21.26
C GLY A 171 -2.48 11.08 20.67
N ILE A 172 -2.50 10.71 19.39
CA ILE A 172 -1.33 10.18 18.67
C ILE A 172 -0.60 11.35 18.01
N SER A 173 0.72 11.43 18.22
CA SER A 173 1.57 12.43 17.56
C SER A 173 1.71 12.11 16.07
N VAL A 174 1.65 13.12 15.21
CA VAL A 174 1.73 12.93 13.75
C VAL A 174 2.66 13.93 13.10
N THR A 175 3.55 13.44 12.25
CA THR A 175 4.24 14.27 11.26
C THR A 175 3.66 13.98 9.87
N HIS A 176 2.92 14.94 9.32
CA HIS A 176 2.37 14.87 7.97
C HIS A 176 3.26 15.65 6.99
N SER A 177 3.97 14.93 6.12
CA SER A 177 4.87 15.53 5.13
C SER A 177 4.13 16.01 3.90
N MET A 178 4.29 17.30 3.61
CA MET A 178 3.79 17.98 2.41
C MET A 178 4.83 18.07 1.29
N ASN A 179 5.91 17.27 1.39
CA ASN A 179 6.98 17.30 0.40
C ASN A 179 6.47 16.87 -0.98
N ASN A 180 6.85 17.65 -2.00
CA ASN A 180 6.46 17.37 -3.38
C ASN A 180 7.36 16.30 -4.02
N HIS A 181 6.74 15.23 -4.52
CA HIS A 181 7.42 14.14 -5.21
C HIS A 181 7.08 14.06 -6.71
N ASN A 182 6.56 15.14 -7.30
CA ASN A 182 6.35 15.26 -8.74
C ASN A 182 7.68 15.26 -9.54
N PRO A 183 7.66 14.89 -10.83
CA PRO A 183 6.49 14.49 -11.66
C PRO A 183 5.88 13.14 -11.27
N HIS A 184 4.67 12.84 -11.75
CA HIS A 184 4.05 11.52 -11.56
C HIS A 184 4.71 10.50 -12.51
N ASP A 185 5.89 10.01 -12.13
CA ASP A 185 6.70 9.09 -12.93
C ASP A 185 7.29 7.97 -12.06
N ILE A 186 8.00 7.03 -12.69
CA ILE A 186 8.71 5.93 -12.00
C ILE A 186 9.71 6.44 -10.94
N ASN A 187 10.21 7.67 -11.08
CA ASN A 187 11.15 8.27 -10.13
C ASN A 187 10.46 8.92 -8.91
N ALA A 188 9.13 8.96 -8.86
CA ALA A 188 8.38 9.45 -7.70
C ALA A 188 8.78 8.69 -6.43
N TYR A 189 8.88 7.36 -6.51
CA TYR A 189 9.37 6.52 -5.42
C TYR A 189 10.80 6.85 -5.00
N HIS A 190 11.69 7.23 -5.94
CA HIS A 190 13.04 7.67 -5.58
C HIS A 190 13.06 8.99 -4.83
N ARG A 191 12.12 9.90 -5.11
CA ARG A 191 11.98 11.17 -4.39
C ARG A 191 11.33 10.95 -3.02
N SER A 192 10.22 10.22 -2.97
CA SER A 192 9.50 9.93 -1.73
C SER A 192 10.32 9.10 -0.76
N ARG A 193 11.19 8.20 -1.26
CA ARG A 193 12.14 7.46 -0.42
C ARG A 193 13.04 8.37 0.42
N ARG A 194 13.47 9.52 -0.11
CA ARG A 194 14.30 10.47 0.65
C ARG A 194 13.51 11.10 1.79
N THR A 195 12.25 11.47 1.52
CA THR A 195 11.31 11.98 2.52
C THR A 195 11.01 10.92 3.58
N ALA A 196 10.66 9.69 3.18
CA ALA A 196 10.41 8.59 4.10
C ALA A 196 11.61 8.34 5.02
N ARG A 197 12.84 8.30 4.48
CA ARG A 197 14.06 8.16 5.30
C ARG A 197 14.25 9.30 6.29
N GLN A 198 13.91 10.53 5.91
CA GLN A 198 14.00 11.68 6.81
C GLN A 198 13.01 11.54 7.96
N LEU A 199 11.75 11.21 7.65
CA LEU A 199 10.67 11.02 8.62
C LEU A 199 10.99 9.89 9.61
N LEU A 200 11.61 8.80 9.14
CA LEU A 200 11.97 7.68 10.01
C LEU A 200 13.03 8.03 11.07
N ASN A 201 13.76 9.15 10.94
CA ASN A 201 14.65 9.63 12.02
C ASN A 201 13.87 10.11 13.25
N GLU A 202 12.57 10.37 13.13
CA GLU A 202 11.68 10.71 14.24
C GLU A 202 11.31 9.47 15.07
N SER A 203 11.78 8.28 14.70
CA SER A 203 11.47 7.00 15.34
C SER A 203 9.96 6.74 15.49
N PRO A 204 9.16 6.85 14.40
CA PRO A 204 7.72 6.63 14.48
C PRO A 204 7.36 5.16 14.69
N ASP A 205 6.23 4.88 15.32
CA ASP A 205 5.65 3.54 15.46
C ASP A 205 5.11 2.98 14.14
N ALA A 206 4.71 3.85 13.20
CA ALA A 206 4.26 3.46 11.87
C ALA A 206 4.43 4.58 10.82
N ALA A 207 4.51 4.17 9.55
CA ALA A 207 4.66 5.08 8.42
C ALA A 207 3.61 4.78 7.33
N PHE A 208 2.94 5.81 6.85
CA PHE A 208 1.84 5.66 5.87
C PHE A 208 2.12 6.46 4.60
N ASP A 209 2.16 5.76 3.46
CA ASP A 209 2.14 6.35 2.13
C ASP A 209 0.69 6.37 1.63
N ILE A 210 0.11 7.56 1.50
CA ILE A 210 -1.32 7.73 1.20
C ILE A 210 -1.51 8.09 -0.27
N HIS A 211 -2.35 7.31 -0.93
CA HIS A 211 -2.60 7.32 -2.37
C HIS A 211 -4.11 7.18 -2.68
N ARG A 212 -4.46 7.34 -3.96
CA ARG A 212 -5.76 6.96 -4.54
C ARG A 212 -5.60 6.17 -5.83
N ASP A 213 -6.41 5.14 -6.03
CA ASP A 213 -6.28 4.22 -7.17
C ASP A 213 -6.79 4.88 -8.48
N ALA A 214 -6.65 4.18 -9.61
CA ALA A 214 -7.20 4.54 -10.91
C ALA A 214 -8.27 3.56 -11.42
N ALA A 215 -8.70 2.61 -10.58
CA ALA A 215 -9.83 1.73 -10.87
C ALA A 215 -11.13 2.51 -11.16
N PRO A 216 -12.16 1.87 -11.75
CA PRO A 216 -13.49 2.44 -11.85
C PRO A 216 -14.04 2.84 -10.47
N ALA A 217 -14.77 3.96 -10.41
CA ALA A 217 -15.31 4.46 -9.15
C ALA A 217 -16.19 3.44 -8.42
N SER A 218 -16.92 2.59 -9.16
CA SER A 218 -17.76 1.51 -8.64
C SER A 218 -16.99 0.51 -7.78
N ALA A 219 -15.72 0.23 -8.12
CA ALA A 219 -14.88 -0.70 -7.36
C ALA A 219 -14.56 -0.21 -5.93
N TYR A 220 -14.66 1.11 -5.72
CA TYR A 220 -14.31 1.80 -4.48
C TYR A 220 -15.48 2.51 -3.81
N GLN A 221 -16.71 2.45 -4.34
CA GLN A 221 -17.87 3.03 -3.68
C GLN A 221 -18.38 2.10 -2.56
N THR A 222 -18.70 2.67 -1.40
CA THR A 222 -19.31 1.94 -0.27
C THR A 222 -20.15 2.89 0.58
N THR A 223 -20.78 2.34 1.61
CA THR A 223 -21.39 3.10 2.71
C THR A 223 -20.85 2.60 4.04
N ILE A 224 -20.35 3.51 4.86
CA ILE A 224 -19.92 3.20 6.23
C ILE A 224 -20.94 3.81 7.17
N ASN A 225 -21.58 2.98 8.00
CA ASN A 225 -22.65 3.39 8.91
C ASN A 225 -23.78 4.19 8.20
N GLY A 226 -24.16 3.76 6.98
CA GLY A 226 -25.19 4.40 6.18
C GLY A 226 -24.77 5.70 5.48
N ILE A 227 -23.51 6.14 5.62
CA ILE A 227 -22.99 7.35 4.99
C ILE A 227 -22.11 6.96 3.78
N PRO A 228 -22.31 7.55 2.59
CA PRO A 228 -21.45 7.31 1.44
C PRO A 228 -19.98 7.59 1.74
N ALA A 229 -19.12 6.64 1.41
CA ALA A 229 -17.68 6.68 1.61
C ALA A 229 -16.95 5.95 0.47
N ALA A 230 -15.63 6.12 0.40
CA ALA A 230 -14.78 5.30 -0.44
C ALA A 230 -14.33 4.05 0.32
N ARG A 231 -13.85 3.04 -0.41
CA ARG A 231 -13.16 1.88 0.15
C ARG A 231 -11.65 2.12 0.19
N VAL A 232 -10.92 1.25 0.89
CA VAL A 232 -9.45 1.29 0.99
C VAL A 232 -8.86 -0.04 0.53
N THR A 233 -7.75 0.01 -0.20
CA THR A 233 -6.90 -1.17 -0.47
C THR A 233 -5.55 -0.95 0.20
N ILE A 234 -5.05 -1.96 0.91
CA ILE A 234 -3.65 -1.97 1.38
C ILE A 234 -2.79 -2.55 0.27
N VAL A 235 -1.73 -1.85 -0.12
CA VAL A 235 -0.79 -2.33 -1.14
C VAL A 235 0.51 -2.75 -0.47
N MET A 236 1.03 -3.91 -0.87
CA MET A 236 2.20 -4.54 -0.28
C MET A 236 3.20 -4.90 -1.38
N GLY A 237 4.46 -4.57 -1.16
CA GLY A 237 5.55 -4.95 -2.06
C GLY A 237 6.14 -6.29 -1.66
N ARG A 238 6.07 -7.29 -2.54
CA ARG A 238 6.63 -8.63 -2.26
C ARG A 238 8.16 -8.66 -2.23
N SER A 239 8.84 -7.66 -2.80
CA SER A 239 10.31 -7.54 -2.81
C SER A 239 10.85 -6.77 -1.60
N ASN A 240 10.08 -6.73 -0.51
CA ASN A 240 10.41 -6.06 0.75
C ASN A 240 11.08 -7.04 1.75
N PRO A 241 12.30 -6.78 2.26
CA PRO A 241 12.92 -7.63 3.29
C PRO A 241 12.14 -7.69 4.60
N ASN A 242 11.34 -6.66 4.91
CA ASN A 242 10.43 -6.61 6.05
C ASN A 242 9.04 -7.22 5.74
N PHE A 243 8.85 -7.86 4.58
CA PHE A 243 7.53 -8.29 4.08
C PHE A 243 6.69 -9.03 5.12
N LYS A 244 7.28 -9.97 5.87
CA LYS A 244 6.55 -10.70 6.92
C LYS A 244 5.99 -9.77 8.00
N ALA A 245 6.79 -8.81 8.46
CA ALA A 245 6.37 -7.87 9.50
C ALA A 245 5.34 -6.86 8.99
N ASN A 246 5.54 -6.32 7.77
CA ASN A 246 4.56 -5.43 7.17
C ASN A 246 3.24 -6.17 6.88
N LEU A 247 3.28 -7.42 6.42
CA LEU A 247 2.07 -8.22 6.15
C LEU A 247 1.33 -8.55 7.45
N ASP A 248 2.05 -8.92 8.50
CA ASP A 248 1.46 -9.14 9.83
C ASP A 248 0.76 -7.86 10.35
N PHE A 249 1.41 -6.70 10.19
CA PHE A 249 0.78 -5.41 10.49
C PHE A 249 -0.45 -5.14 9.60
N ALA A 250 -0.37 -5.39 8.29
CA ALA A 250 -1.50 -5.20 7.37
C ALA A 250 -2.69 -6.12 7.70
N LEU A 251 -2.44 -7.37 8.07
CA LEU A 251 -3.49 -8.34 8.46
C LEU A 251 -4.18 -7.90 9.74
N GLN A 252 -3.44 -7.47 10.76
CA GLN A 252 -4.01 -6.87 11.96
C GLN A 252 -4.89 -5.66 11.57
N VAL A 253 -4.35 -4.70 10.82
CA VAL A 253 -5.10 -3.52 10.36
C VAL A 253 -6.37 -3.91 9.57
N LYS A 254 -6.32 -4.97 8.76
CA LYS A 254 -7.50 -5.45 8.04
C LYS A 254 -8.54 -6.02 9.01
N ALA A 255 -8.14 -6.88 9.94
CA ALA A 255 -9.02 -7.43 10.97
C ALA A 255 -9.69 -6.31 11.81
N ALA A 256 -8.95 -5.24 12.10
CA ALA A 256 -9.46 -3.99 12.68
C ALA A 256 -10.67 -3.45 11.94
N ALA A 257 -10.45 -3.24 10.66
CA ALA A 257 -11.31 -2.46 9.83
C ALA A 257 -12.55 -3.27 9.50
N ASP A 258 -12.40 -4.57 9.30
CA ASP A 258 -13.52 -5.49 9.11
C ASP A 258 -14.40 -5.56 10.37
N SER A 259 -13.81 -5.47 11.57
CA SER A 259 -14.56 -5.43 12.84
C SER A 259 -15.27 -4.09 13.08
N LEU A 260 -14.56 -2.97 12.91
CA LEU A 260 -15.07 -1.63 13.21
C LEU A 260 -15.98 -1.09 12.11
N TYR A 261 -15.64 -1.35 10.84
CA TYR A 261 -16.26 -0.78 9.65
C TYR A 261 -16.36 -1.82 8.51
N PRO A 262 -17.24 -2.83 8.63
CA PRO A 262 -17.49 -3.79 7.56
C PRO A 262 -17.71 -3.10 6.20
N GLY A 263 -16.99 -3.53 5.17
CA GLY A 263 -17.04 -2.94 3.84
C GLY A 263 -16.12 -1.74 3.59
N LEU A 264 -15.33 -1.29 4.58
CA LEU A 264 -14.30 -0.26 4.39
C LEU A 264 -13.12 -0.79 3.56
N LEU A 265 -12.54 -1.92 3.94
CA LEU A 265 -11.41 -2.52 3.21
C LEU A 265 -11.93 -3.31 2.01
N ARG A 266 -11.30 -3.13 0.85
CA ARG A 266 -11.48 -4.02 -0.31
C ARG A 266 -10.68 -5.31 -0.13
N GLY A 267 -9.51 -5.20 0.48
CA GLY A 267 -8.55 -6.28 0.59
C GLY A 267 -7.10 -5.78 0.67
N ILE A 268 -6.17 -6.72 0.53
CA ILE A 268 -4.73 -6.49 0.48
C ILE A 268 -4.22 -6.96 -0.89
N PHE A 269 -3.62 -6.05 -1.65
CA PHE A 269 -2.92 -6.37 -2.89
C PHE A 269 -1.42 -6.51 -2.62
N ILE A 270 -0.84 -7.65 -2.98
CA ILE A 270 0.59 -7.93 -2.85
C ILE A 270 1.19 -8.04 -4.24
N GLY A 271 1.88 -6.99 -4.68
CA GLY A 271 2.43 -6.86 -6.02
C GLY A 271 3.95 -6.84 -6.07
N ARG A 272 4.49 -6.74 -7.29
CA ARG A 272 5.91 -6.45 -7.52
C ARG A 272 6.30 -5.08 -6.98
N GLY A 273 7.48 -4.99 -6.39
CA GLY A 273 8.01 -3.75 -5.84
C GLY A 273 8.24 -3.82 -4.34
N ASN A 274 8.65 -2.70 -3.77
CA ASN A 274 8.79 -2.54 -2.31
C ASN A 274 7.98 -1.37 -1.75
N TYR A 275 7.59 -0.39 -2.57
CA TYR A 275 6.81 0.79 -2.17
C TYR A 275 7.35 1.50 -0.92
N ASN A 276 8.69 1.58 -0.78
CA ASN A 276 9.40 2.07 0.42
C ASN A 276 9.17 1.30 1.73
N GLN A 277 8.43 0.19 1.70
CA GLN A 277 8.15 -0.64 2.88
C GLN A 277 9.39 -1.41 3.36
N ASP A 278 10.41 -1.53 2.50
CA ASP A 278 11.75 -2.00 2.88
C ASP A 278 12.46 -1.12 3.91
N LEU A 279 12.00 0.11 4.11
CA LEU A 279 12.58 1.03 5.09
C LEU A 279 12.11 0.76 6.52
N TYR A 280 10.90 0.20 6.73
CA TYR A 280 10.32 0.12 8.07
C TYR A 280 9.28 -1.02 8.20
N PRO A 281 9.28 -1.81 9.30
CA PRO A 281 8.45 -3.01 9.46
C PRO A 281 6.95 -2.72 9.64
N THR A 282 6.56 -1.48 9.94
CA THR A 282 5.16 -1.01 10.08
C THR A 282 4.84 0.09 9.07
N ALA A 283 5.48 0.04 7.91
CA ALA A 283 5.12 0.87 6.76
C ALA A 283 3.98 0.25 5.95
N LEU A 284 2.93 1.03 5.65
CA LEU A 284 1.84 0.63 4.76
C LEU A 284 1.61 1.66 3.66
N LEU A 285 1.21 1.19 2.47
CA LEU A 285 0.66 2.02 1.41
C LEU A 285 -0.85 1.81 1.39
N LEU A 286 -1.60 2.91 1.43
CA LEU A 286 -3.07 2.90 1.43
C LEU A 286 -3.60 3.59 0.18
N GLU A 287 -4.33 2.85 -0.65
CA GLU A 287 -5.11 3.37 -1.77
C GLU A 287 -6.52 3.68 -1.28
N ILE A 288 -6.84 4.97 -1.12
CA ILE A 288 -8.10 5.44 -0.55
C ILE A 288 -8.97 5.99 -1.68
N GLY A 289 -9.94 5.20 -2.14
CA GLY A 289 -10.75 5.57 -3.30
C GLY A 289 -9.98 5.57 -4.63
N THR A 290 -10.58 6.22 -5.62
CA THR A 290 -10.07 6.39 -6.99
C THR A 290 -10.21 7.84 -7.42
N HIS A 291 -9.58 8.24 -8.53
CA HIS A 291 -9.81 9.56 -9.12
C HIS A 291 -11.29 9.83 -9.47
N GLY A 292 -12.10 8.79 -9.65
CA GLY A 292 -13.53 8.89 -9.95
C GLY A 292 -14.44 9.02 -8.73
N ASN A 293 -13.92 8.91 -7.50
CA ASN A 293 -14.70 9.16 -6.28
C ASN A 293 -14.71 10.65 -5.92
N TYR A 294 -15.68 11.10 -5.11
CA TYR A 294 -15.62 12.43 -4.50
C TYR A 294 -14.53 12.47 -3.40
N LEU A 295 -13.80 13.58 -3.29
CA LEU A 295 -12.79 13.77 -2.23
C LEU A 295 -13.39 13.52 -0.84
N LEU A 296 -14.59 14.04 -0.56
CA LEU A 296 -15.28 13.83 0.71
C LEU A 296 -15.50 12.34 1.04
N SER A 297 -15.70 11.50 0.03
CA SER A 297 -15.86 10.05 0.24
C SER A 297 -14.53 9.42 0.67
N ALA A 298 -13.40 9.86 0.09
CA ALA A 298 -12.07 9.44 0.48
C ALA A 298 -11.67 9.96 1.88
N GLU A 299 -12.01 11.20 2.22
CA GLU A 299 -11.77 11.76 3.56
C GLU A 299 -12.55 11.00 4.66
N ARG A 300 -13.78 10.58 4.38
CA ARG A 300 -14.57 9.72 5.28
C ARG A 300 -13.92 8.35 5.45
N ALA A 301 -13.46 7.75 4.37
CA ALA A 301 -12.73 6.48 4.40
C ALA A 301 -11.42 6.61 5.19
N ALA A 302 -10.67 7.69 5.01
CA ALA A 302 -9.45 7.98 5.77
C ALA A 302 -9.73 8.17 7.26
N THR A 303 -10.88 8.74 7.63
CA THR A 303 -11.30 8.85 9.04
C THR A 303 -11.53 7.47 9.65
N ALA A 304 -12.35 6.62 9.00
CA ALA A 304 -12.64 5.28 9.46
C ALA A 304 -11.38 4.38 9.48
N MET A 305 -10.50 4.56 8.49
CA MET A 305 -9.21 3.89 8.43
C MET A 305 -8.29 4.32 9.59
N GLY A 306 -8.33 5.60 9.98
CA GLY A 306 -7.60 6.11 11.13
C GLY A 306 -7.96 5.40 12.43
N ASP A 307 -9.25 5.17 12.68
CA ASP A 307 -9.72 4.44 13.86
C ASP A 307 -9.21 2.98 13.88
N ALA A 308 -9.23 2.30 12.72
CA ALA A 308 -8.67 0.96 12.56
C ALA A 308 -7.16 0.93 12.86
N LEU A 309 -6.40 1.89 12.33
CA LEU A 309 -4.96 2.02 12.59
C LEU A 309 -4.67 2.31 14.08
N ILE A 310 -5.44 3.22 14.70
CA ILE A 310 -5.33 3.53 16.14
C ILE A 310 -5.55 2.28 16.99
N ALA A 311 -6.56 1.47 16.64
CA ALA A 311 -6.85 0.23 17.36
C ALA A 311 -5.68 -0.77 17.28
N VAL A 312 -4.93 -0.82 16.17
CA VAL A 312 -3.70 -1.63 16.12
C VAL A 312 -2.62 -1.03 17.00
N LEU A 313 -2.33 0.26 16.80
CA LEU A 313 -1.18 0.93 17.38
C LEU A 313 -1.21 0.94 18.91
N ARG A 314 -2.39 1.02 19.52
CA ARG A 314 -2.57 0.97 20.98
C ARG A 314 -2.51 -0.42 21.59
N ASN A 315 -2.61 -1.47 20.78
CA ASN A 315 -2.58 -2.86 21.21
C ASN A 315 -1.20 -3.51 20.98
N ARG A 316 -0.17 -2.70 20.73
CA ARG A 316 1.19 -3.11 20.41
C ARG A 316 2.20 -2.77 21.50
#